data_AF-A0A2V7W337-F1
#
_entry.id   AF-A0A2V7W337-F1
#
_cell.length_a   1.000
_cell.length_b   1.000
_cell.length_c   1.000
_cell.angle_alpha   90.00
_cell.angle_beta   90.00
_cell.angle_gamma   90.00
#
_symmetry.space_group_name_H-M   'P 1'
#
loop_
_entity.id
_entity.type
_entity.pdbx_description
1 polymer ?
#
loop_
_entity_poly.entity_id
_entity_poly.type
_entity_poly.pdbx_seq_one_letter_code
_entity_poly.pdbx_strand_id
1 'polypeptide(L)'
;MFAVWQRFRRSQGASRRFVAIFRKAKRLADVQSALGALQHSSLVGLFRAGYAEIEAQISHAEGRQTVKSLDSVERSLMRATRIEAARLSRLVPFLATTAAATPFIGLFGTVWGIMDAFGDIGASGSTSITSVAPGISEALINTAAGLFAAIPALLAYNHFVQRLRQARGEMEDFTLEFMNLTERNFT
;
A
#
# COMPACT_ATOMS: atom_id res chain seq x y z
N MET A 1 -6.23 5.11 -9.22
CA MET A 1 -7.06 4.52 -8.14
C MET A 1 -7.44 3.05 -8.37
N PHE A 2 -8.06 2.69 -9.51
CA PHE A 2 -8.52 1.32 -9.77
C PHE A 2 -7.46 0.24 -9.58
N ALA A 3 -6.22 0.48 -10.04
CA ALA A 3 -5.12 -0.47 -9.85
C ALA A 3 -4.77 -0.71 -8.37
N VAL A 4 -4.77 0.34 -7.54
CA VAL A 4 -4.50 0.24 -6.08
C VAL A 4 -5.62 -0.55 -5.41
N TRP A 5 -6.87 -0.26 -5.77
CA TRP A 5 -8.04 -0.94 -5.23
C TRP A 5 -8.09 -2.43 -5.60
N GLN A 6 -7.84 -2.77 -6.87
CA GLN A 6 -7.79 -4.17 -7.32
C GLN A 6 -6.68 -4.96 -6.63
N ARG A 7 -5.49 -4.35 -6.47
CA ARG A 7 -4.36 -4.98 -5.77
C ARG A 7 -4.68 -5.26 -4.30
N PHE A 8 -5.25 -4.30 -3.58
CA PHE A 8 -5.65 -4.48 -2.18
C PHE A 8 -6.77 -5.50 -2.01
N ARG A 9 -7.82 -5.46 -2.85
CA ARG A 9 -8.92 -6.44 -2.78
C ARG A 9 -8.46 -7.87 -3.05
N ARG A 10 -7.61 -8.08 -4.06
CA ARG A 10 -7.05 -9.39 -4.38
C ARG A 10 -6.14 -9.89 -3.26
N SER A 11 -5.31 -9.01 -2.69
CA SER A 11 -4.42 -9.35 -1.58
C SER A 11 -5.21 -9.78 -0.33
N GLN A 12 -6.22 -9.02 0.10
CA GLN A 12 -6.99 -9.36 1.30
C GLN A 12 -7.77 -10.68 1.17
N GLY A 13 -8.38 -10.93 0.00
CA GLY A 13 -9.08 -12.18 -0.25
C GLY A 13 -8.14 -13.40 -0.21
N ALA A 14 -6.93 -13.24 -0.77
CA ALA A 14 -5.90 -14.27 -0.73
C ALA A 14 -5.33 -14.48 0.68
N SER A 15 -5.09 -13.41 1.46
CA SER A 15 -4.60 -13.48 2.83
C SER A 15 -5.55 -14.26 3.74
N ARG A 16 -6.86 -13.99 3.69
CA ARG A 16 -7.85 -14.73 4.50
C ARG A 16 -7.88 -16.22 4.18
N ARG A 17 -7.80 -16.59 2.90
CA ARG A 17 -7.73 -18.00 2.48
C ARG A 17 -6.44 -18.66 2.96
N PHE A 18 -5.33 -17.94 2.89
CA PHE A 18 -4.03 -18.41 3.35
C PHE A 18 -4.03 -18.69 4.86
N VAL A 19 -4.51 -17.75 5.69
CA VAL A 19 -4.61 -17.95 7.15
C VAL A 19 -5.47 -19.16 7.49
N ALA A 20 -6.59 -19.36 6.79
CA ALA A 20 -7.45 -20.52 7.00
C ALA A 20 -6.76 -21.86 6.68
N ILE A 21 -5.88 -21.90 5.67
CA ILE A 21 -5.07 -23.08 5.35
C ILE A 21 -3.96 -23.27 6.38
N PHE A 22 -3.26 -22.19 6.72
CA PHE A 22 -2.18 -22.20 7.72
C PHE A 22 -2.67 -22.74 9.08
N ARG A 23 -3.79 -22.23 9.59
CA ARG A 23 -4.34 -22.66 10.90
C ARG A 23 -4.85 -24.11 10.90
N LYS A 24 -5.15 -24.69 9.74
CA LYS A 24 -5.55 -26.10 9.62
C LYS A 24 -4.35 -27.04 9.48
N ALA A 25 -3.20 -26.53 9.05
CA ALA A 25 -2.02 -27.34 8.83
C ALA A 25 -1.39 -27.73 10.16
N LYS A 26 -1.03 -29.02 10.29
CA LYS A 26 -0.29 -29.53 11.45
C LYS A 26 1.22 -29.37 11.28
N ARG A 27 1.71 -29.33 10.03
CA ARG A 27 3.13 -29.17 9.70
C ARG A 27 3.32 -28.04 8.71
N LEU A 28 4.44 -27.33 8.83
CA LEU A 28 4.81 -26.24 7.93
C LEU A 28 4.98 -26.72 6.48
N ALA A 29 5.49 -27.93 6.27
CA ALA A 29 5.64 -28.52 4.93
C ALA A 29 4.30 -28.65 4.17
N ASP A 30 3.20 -28.92 4.87
CA ASP A 30 1.88 -29.04 4.27
C ASP A 30 1.42 -27.68 3.70
N VAL A 31 1.76 -26.57 4.38
CA VAL A 31 1.46 -25.20 3.92
C VAL A 31 2.32 -24.83 2.70
N GLN A 32 3.61 -25.21 2.69
CA GLN A 32 4.53 -24.93 1.58
C GLN A 32 4.00 -25.49 0.26
N SER A 33 3.44 -26.71 0.28
CA SER A 33 2.85 -27.34 -0.91
C SER A 33 1.62 -26.61 -1.46
N ALA A 34 0.87 -25.93 -0.59
CA ALA A 34 -0.34 -25.19 -0.95
C ALA A 34 -0.08 -23.75 -1.44
N LEU A 35 1.16 -23.23 -1.34
CA LEU A 35 1.49 -21.85 -1.68
C LEU A 35 1.31 -21.51 -3.16
N GLY A 36 1.41 -22.50 -4.06
CA GLY A 36 1.28 -22.30 -5.51
C GLY A 36 -0.04 -21.63 -5.91
N ALA A 37 -1.11 -21.91 -5.18
CA ALA A 37 -2.46 -21.39 -5.46
C ALA A 37 -2.73 -19.98 -4.88
N LEU A 38 -1.82 -19.40 -4.08
CA LEU A 38 -2.08 -18.20 -3.26
C LEU A 38 -1.08 -17.05 -3.48
N GLN A 39 -0.48 -16.98 -4.67
CA GLN A 39 0.62 -16.07 -5.07
C GLN A 39 0.40 -14.57 -4.82
N HIS A 40 -0.84 -14.12 -4.58
CA HIS A 40 -1.18 -12.71 -4.36
C HIS A 40 -1.32 -12.30 -2.88
N SER A 41 -1.14 -13.23 -1.94
CA SER A 41 -1.17 -12.93 -0.51
C SER A 41 0.17 -12.38 -0.04
N SER A 42 0.16 -11.29 0.74
CA SER A 42 1.37 -10.77 1.41
C SER A 42 1.94 -11.77 2.42
N LEU A 43 1.08 -12.58 3.04
CA LEU A 43 1.48 -13.59 4.04
C LEU A 43 2.29 -14.74 3.44
N VAL A 44 2.16 -15.00 2.14
CA VAL A 44 2.97 -16.02 1.44
C VAL A 44 4.44 -15.61 1.42
N GLY A 45 4.74 -14.31 1.28
CA GLY A 45 6.11 -13.79 1.36
C GLY A 45 6.72 -14.02 2.74
N LEU A 46 5.96 -13.76 3.80
CA LEU A 46 6.38 -13.99 5.19
C LEU A 46 6.62 -15.48 5.44
N PHE A 47 5.66 -16.33 5.07
CA PHE A 47 5.79 -17.78 5.25
C PHE A 47 7.03 -18.33 4.53
N ARG A 48 7.29 -17.93 3.28
CA ARG A 48 8.47 -18.36 2.54
C ARG A 48 9.77 -17.95 3.22
N ALA A 49 9.84 -16.73 3.75
CA ALA A 49 11.01 -16.24 4.45
C ALA A 49 11.25 -17.00 5.76
N GLY A 50 10.20 -17.20 6.57
CA GLY A 50 10.29 -17.97 7.81
C GLY A 50 10.62 -19.45 7.58
N TYR A 51 9.98 -20.07 6.58
CA TYR A 51 10.22 -21.47 6.24
C TYR A 51 11.65 -21.70 5.72
N ALA A 52 12.14 -20.83 4.85
CA ALA A 52 13.52 -20.91 4.35
C ALA A 52 14.56 -20.71 5.48
N GLU A 53 14.28 -19.83 6.44
CA GLU A 53 15.15 -19.63 7.60
C GLU A 53 15.16 -20.86 8.52
N ILE A 54 14.00 -21.49 8.75
CA ILE A 54 13.94 -22.76 9.48
C ILE A 54 14.75 -23.82 8.74
N GLU A 55 14.51 -24.02 7.45
CA GLU A 55 15.20 -25.03 6.63
C GLU A 55 16.72 -24.85 6.63
N ALA A 56 17.21 -23.60 6.61
CA ALA A 56 18.62 -23.28 6.71
C ALA A 56 19.23 -23.61 8.10
N GLN A 57 18.41 -23.67 9.15
CA GLN A 57 18.85 -23.92 10.52
C GLN A 57 18.58 -25.33 11.04
N ILE A 58 17.72 -26.11 10.38
CA ILE A 58 17.36 -27.47 10.82
C ILE A 58 18.64 -28.27 11.05
N SER A 59 18.81 -28.72 12.29
CA SER A 59 19.82 -29.67 12.67
C SER A 59 19.15 -30.98 13.06
N HIS A 60 19.76 -32.10 12.66
CA HIS A 60 19.35 -33.42 13.11
C HIS A 60 20.15 -33.76 14.37
N ALA A 61 19.58 -33.42 15.54
CA ALA A 61 20.13 -33.83 16.83
C ALA A 61 19.25 -34.94 17.39
N GLU A 62 19.85 -36.08 17.74
CA GLU A 62 19.17 -37.21 18.41
C GLU A 62 17.90 -37.72 17.69
N GLY A 63 17.88 -37.68 16.35
CA GLY A 63 16.72 -38.12 15.55
C GLY A 63 15.53 -37.15 15.53
N ARG A 64 15.61 -36.00 16.20
CA ARG A 64 14.62 -34.91 16.15
C ARG A 64 15.17 -33.75 15.32
N GLN A 65 14.28 -33.08 14.59
CA GLN A 65 14.60 -31.81 13.93
C GLN A 65 14.52 -30.71 14.99
N THR A 66 15.60 -29.96 15.19
CA THR A 66 15.62 -28.79 16.08
C THR A 66 16.09 -27.55 15.34
N VAL A 67 15.58 -26.39 15.76
CA VAL A 67 15.98 -25.08 15.23
C VAL A 67 17.03 -24.47 16.15
N LYS A 68 18.15 -24.03 15.59
CA LYS A 68 19.29 -23.49 16.35
C LYS A 68 18.96 -22.16 17.05
N SER A 69 18.20 -21.29 16.40
CA SER A 69 17.86 -19.97 16.93
C SER A 69 16.47 -19.50 16.48
N LEU A 70 15.50 -19.54 17.40
CA LEU A 70 14.17 -18.97 17.18
C LEU A 70 14.24 -17.45 16.94
N ASP A 71 15.18 -16.75 17.59
CA ASP A 71 15.42 -15.31 17.38
C ASP A 71 15.81 -14.98 15.91
N SER A 72 16.60 -15.83 15.26
CA SER A 72 16.93 -15.62 13.84
C SER A 72 15.71 -15.81 12.92
N VAL A 73 14.83 -16.76 13.24
CA VAL A 73 13.53 -16.94 12.54
C VAL A 73 12.64 -15.71 12.73
N GLU A 74 12.51 -15.20 13.95
CA GLU A 74 11.74 -13.99 14.24
C GLU A 74 12.29 -12.78 13.46
N ARG A 75 13.61 -12.57 13.48
CA ARG A 75 14.25 -11.49 12.71
C ARG A 75 14.02 -11.61 11.21
N SER A 76 14.04 -12.82 10.66
CA SER A 76 13.72 -13.07 9.24
C SER A 76 12.27 -12.71 8.92
N LEU A 77 11.32 -13.10 9.78
CA LEU A 77 9.90 -12.75 9.64
C LEU A 77 9.67 -11.24 9.76
N MET A 78 10.28 -10.55 10.73
CA MET A 78 10.20 -9.09 10.87
C MET A 78 10.72 -8.38 9.61
N ARG A 79 11.82 -8.87 9.03
CA ARG A 79 12.36 -8.35 7.76
C ARG A 79 11.36 -8.55 6.62
N ALA A 80 10.76 -9.73 6.50
CA ALA A 80 9.76 -10.04 5.49
C ALA A 80 8.49 -9.16 5.63
N THR A 81 8.02 -8.94 6.86
CA THR A 81 6.92 -8.03 7.17
C THR A 81 7.19 -6.61 6.67
N ARG A 82 8.39 -6.08 6.88
CA ARG A 82 8.78 -4.76 6.38
C ARG A 82 8.79 -4.68 4.85
N ILE A 83 9.32 -5.72 4.18
CA ILE A 83 9.38 -5.79 2.71
C ILE A 83 7.97 -5.83 2.11
N GLU A 84 7.09 -6.70 2.61
CA GLU A 84 5.73 -6.83 2.10
C GLU A 84 4.88 -5.59 2.44
N ALA A 85 5.07 -5.00 3.62
CA ALA A 85 4.44 -3.73 3.99
C ALA A 85 4.85 -2.59 3.04
N ALA A 86 6.12 -2.48 2.68
CA ALA A 86 6.61 -1.49 1.72
C ALA A 86 6.06 -1.74 0.31
N ARG A 87 5.95 -3.02 -0.09
CA ARG A 87 5.37 -3.42 -1.38
C ARG A 87 3.89 -3.06 -1.49
N LEU A 88 3.12 -3.19 -0.41
CA LEU A 88 1.71 -2.80 -0.35
C LEU A 88 1.53 -1.26 -0.34
N SER A 89 2.46 -0.52 0.29
CA SER A 89 2.36 0.94 0.41
C SER A 89 2.89 1.73 -0.80
N ARG A 90 3.59 1.10 -1.75
CA ARG A 90 4.31 1.78 -2.85
C ARG A 90 3.53 2.87 -3.60
N LEU A 91 2.22 2.71 -3.79
CA LEU A 91 1.38 3.66 -4.56
C LEU A 91 0.63 4.66 -3.68
N VAL A 92 0.65 4.49 -2.35
CA VAL A 92 -0.08 5.36 -1.41
C VAL A 92 0.51 6.78 -1.36
N PRO A 93 1.85 6.99 -1.34
CA PRO A 93 2.43 8.32 -1.36
C PRO A 93 2.02 9.17 -2.57
N PHE A 94 1.85 8.55 -3.74
CA PHE A 94 1.39 9.25 -4.94
C PHE A 94 -0.01 9.87 -4.75
N LEU A 95 -0.91 9.18 -4.05
CA LEU A 95 -2.23 9.72 -3.73
C LEU A 95 -2.12 10.92 -2.79
N ALA A 96 -1.22 10.86 -1.80
CA ALA A 96 -0.96 11.97 -0.89
C ALA A 96 -0.41 13.18 -1.65
N THR A 97 0.58 12.98 -2.52
CA THR A 97 1.14 14.04 -3.36
C THR A 97 0.09 14.64 -4.28
N THR A 98 -0.73 13.80 -4.92
CA THR A 98 -1.81 14.29 -5.80
C THR A 98 -2.82 15.12 -5.02
N ALA A 99 -3.27 14.64 -3.86
CA ALA A 99 -4.21 15.35 -3.00
C ALA A 99 -3.64 16.70 -2.51
N ALA A 100 -2.34 16.76 -2.22
CA ALA A 100 -1.69 17.97 -1.73
C ALA A 100 -1.35 18.97 -2.85
N ALA A 101 -0.89 18.50 -4.01
CA ALA A 101 -0.34 19.36 -5.07
C ALA A 101 -1.42 19.90 -6.02
N THR A 102 -2.44 19.11 -6.34
CA THR A 102 -3.45 19.50 -7.36
C THR A 102 -4.26 20.76 -7.05
N PRO A 103 -4.60 21.10 -5.78
CA PRO A 103 -5.21 22.39 -5.48
C PRO A 103 -4.31 23.58 -5.84
N PHE A 104 -3.01 23.48 -5.58
CA PHE A 104 -2.05 24.54 -5.90
C PHE A 104 -1.82 24.66 -7.40
N ILE A 105 -1.86 23.56 -8.15
CA ILE A 105 -1.82 23.60 -9.61
C ILE A 105 -3.06 24.34 -10.16
N GLY A 106 -4.25 24.07 -9.60
CA GLY A 106 -5.48 24.78 -9.96
C GLY A 106 -5.39 26.29 -9.65
N LEU A 107 -4.95 26.63 -8.44
CA LEU A 107 -4.73 28.03 -8.02
C LEU A 107 -3.71 28.74 -8.91
N PHE A 108 -2.62 28.08 -9.28
CA PHE A 108 -1.64 28.63 -10.21
C PHE A 108 -2.28 28.95 -11.56
N GLY A 109 -3.09 28.04 -12.09
CA GLY A 109 -3.84 28.27 -13.33
C GLY A 109 -4.81 29.45 -13.24
N THR A 110 -5.38 29.73 -12.06
CA THR A 110 -6.25 30.90 -11.90
C THR A 110 -5.48 32.19 -11.86
N VAL A 111 -4.33 32.20 -11.18
CA VAL A 111 -3.43 33.37 -11.14
C VAL A 111 -2.95 33.69 -12.54
N TRP A 112 -2.56 32.68 -13.32
CA TRP A 112 -2.15 32.86 -14.71
C TRP A 112 -3.27 33.42 -15.59
N GLY A 113 -4.47 32.83 -15.53
CA GLY A 113 -5.60 33.30 -16.35
C GLY A 113 -6.06 34.71 -16.00
N ILE A 114 -6.03 35.08 -14.72
CA ILE A 114 -6.30 36.46 -14.29
C ILE A 114 -5.22 37.42 -14.79
N MET A 115 -3.94 37.03 -14.73
CA MET A 115 -2.83 37.84 -15.25
C MET A 115 -2.99 38.12 -16.74
N ASP A 116 -3.38 37.10 -17.53
CA ASP A 116 -3.61 37.22 -18.97
C ASP A 116 -4.77 38.16 -19.28
N ALA A 117 -5.91 38.00 -18.57
CA ALA A 117 -7.07 38.88 -18.71
C ALA A 117 -6.75 40.35 -18.39
N PHE A 118 -5.90 40.62 -17.39
CA PHE A 118 -5.43 41.98 -17.10
C PHE A 118 -4.42 42.50 -18.14
N GLY A 119 -3.62 41.63 -18.74
CA GLY A 119 -2.75 41.95 -19.87
C GLY A 119 -3.54 42.47 -21.08
N ASP A 120 -4.64 41.81 -21.41
CA ASP A 120 -5.55 42.20 -22.49
C ASP A 120 -6.21 43.56 -22.26
N ILE A 121 -6.59 43.88 -21.01
CA ILE A 121 -7.06 45.23 -20.65
C ILE A 121 -5.96 46.27 -20.94
N GLY A 122 -4.73 45.99 -20.51
CA GLY A 122 -3.59 46.88 -20.70
C GLY A 122 -3.27 47.14 -22.18
N ALA A 123 -3.39 46.11 -23.03
CA ALA A 123 -3.14 46.22 -24.46
C ALA A 123 -4.29 46.87 -25.24
N SER A 124 -5.54 46.56 -24.88
CA SER A 124 -6.73 47.08 -25.58
C SER A 124 -7.16 48.48 -25.13
N GLY A 125 -6.73 48.93 -23.94
CA GLY A 125 -7.16 50.19 -23.33
C GLY A 125 -8.64 50.21 -22.93
N SER A 126 -9.35 49.09 -23.09
CA SER A 126 -10.77 48.94 -22.78
C SER A 126 -10.94 48.32 -21.40
N THR A 127 -11.59 49.04 -20.49
CA THR A 127 -11.92 48.57 -19.14
C THR A 127 -13.27 47.85 -19.07
N SER A 128 -13.81 47.45 -20.24
CA SER A 128 -15.11 46.79 -20.32
C SER A 128 -15.07 45.42 -19.63
N ILE A 129 -15.92 45.22 -18.62
CA ILE A 129 -16.02 43.93 -17.91
C ILE A 129 -16.35 42.78 -18.88
N THR A 130 -17.11 43.07 -19.94
CA THR A 130 -17.45 42.08 -20.97
C THR A 130 -16.26 41.55 -21.76
N SER A 131 -15.15 42.29 -21.88
CA SER A 131 -13.96 41.79 -22.59
C SER A 131 -13.13 40.82 -21.74
N VAL A 132 -13.17 40.93 -20.40
CA VAL A 132 -12.38 40.09 -19.49
C VAL A 132 -13.16 38.97 -18.81
N ALA A 133 -14.49 39.03 -18.81
CA ALA A 133 -15.34 38.01 -18.21
C ALA A 133 -15.03 36.57 -18.68
N PRO A 134 -14.73 36.32 -19.98
CA PRO A 134 -14.35 34.98 -20.43
C PRO A 134 -13.06 34.46 -19.78
N GLY A 135 -11.98 35.26 -19.78
CA GLY A 135 -10.68 34.85 -19.21
C GLY A 135 -10.74 34.62 -17.70
N ILE A 136 -11.52 35.41 -16.96
CA ILE A 136 -11.74 35.19 -15.52
C ILE A 136 -12.56 33.91 -15.28
N SER A 137 -13.57 33.63 -16.12
CA SER A 137 -14.35 32.39 -16.01
C SER A 137 -13.49 31.15 -16.26
N GLU A 138 -12.62 31.18 -17.27
CA GLU A 138 -11.67 30.09 -17.54
C GLU A 138 -10.67 29.91 -16.40
N ALA A 139 -10.18 31.01 -15.82
CA ALA A 139 -9.36 30.96 -14.62
C ALA A 139 -10.08 30.23 -13.48
N LEU A 140 -11.36 30.49 -13.20
CA LEU A 140 -12.10 29.81 -12.13
C LEU A 140 -12.26 28.29 -12.38
N ILE A 141 -12.37 27.87 -13.64
CA ILE A 141 -12.44 26.44 -14.00
C ILE A 141 -11.15 25.72 -13.60
N ASN A 142 -9.98 26.36 -13.68
CA ASN A 142 -8.71 25.75 -13.28
C ASN A 142 -8.68 25.38 -11.78
N THR A 143 -9.19 26.23 -10.89
CA THR A 143 -9.34 25.87 -9.46
C THR A 143 -10.31 24.72 -9.28
N ALA A 144 -11.47 24.77 -9.95
CA ALA A 144 -12.47 23.71 -9.86
C ALA A 144 -11.90 22.36 -10.31
N ALA A 145 -11.12 22.33 -11.39
CA ALA A 145 -10.44 21.13 -11.87
C ALA A 145 -9.38 20.62 -10.88
N GLY A 146 -8.60 21.52 -10.28
CA GLY A 146 -7.63 21.17 -9.23
C GLY A 146 -8.29 20.50 -8.02
N LEU A 147 -9.40 21.05 -7.54
CA LEU A 147 -10.19 20.47 -6.44
C LEU A 147 -10.84 19.14 -6.83
N PHE A 148 -11.35 19.04 -8.06
CA PHE A 148 -11.94 17.81 -8.59
C PHE A 148 -10.93 16.65 -8.62
N ALA A 149 -9.65 16.94 -8.87
CA ALA A 149 -8.58 15.94 -8.77
C ALA A 149 -8.16 15.65 -7.30
N ALA A 150 -8.11 16.69 -6.46
CA ALA A 150 -7.63 16.59 -5.09
C ALA A 150 -8.54 15.77 -4.16
N ILE A 151 -9.85 16.04 -4.21
CA ILE A 151 -10.83 15.45 -3.28
C ILE A 151 -10.86 13.92 -3.38
N PRO A 152 -10.99 13.31 -4.57
CA PRO A 152 -10.98 11.86 -4.70
C PRO A 152 -9.63 11.27 -4.27
N ALA A 153 -8.50 11.92 -4.61
CA ALA A 153 -7.17 11.46 -4.22
C ALA A 153 -7.02 11.40 -2.69
N LEU A 154 -7.54 12.40 -1.98
CA LEU A 154 -7.51 12.47 -0.51
C LEU A 154 -8.35 11.36 0.13
N LEU A 155 -9.57 11.14 -0.35
CA LEU A 155 -10.45 10.08 0.13
C LEU A 155 -9.81 8.70 -0.06
N ALA A 156 -9.22 8.47 -1.24
CA ALA A 156 -8.52 7.23 -1.54
C ALA A 156 -7.29 7.04 -0.65
N TYR A 157 -6.49 8.09 -0.45
CA TYR A 157 -5.32 8.05 0.43
C TYR A 157 -5.72 7.61 1.84
N ASN A 158 -6.70 8.26 2.45
CA ASN A 158 -7.17 7.93 3.80
C ASN A 158 -7.67 6.48 3.89
N HIS A 159 -8.44 6.04 2.89
CA HIS A 159 -8.91 4.65 2.83
C HIS A 159 -7.75 3.65 2.77
N PHE A 160 -6.77 3.86 1.90
CA PHE A 160 -5.66 2.92 1.74
C PHE A 160 -4.68 2.92 2.91
N VAL A 161 -4.49 4.06 3.59
CA VAL A 161 -3.70 4.11 4.83
C VAL A 161 -4.33 3.23 5.90
N GLN A 162 -5.65 3.28 6.08
CA GLN A 162 -6.35 2.42 7.04
C GLN A 162 -6.21 0.94 6.66
N ARG A 163 -6.37 0.60 5.37
CA ARG A 163 -6.21 -0.79 4.89
C ARG A 163 -4.78 -1.31 5.06
N LEU A 164 -3.77 -0.45 4.87
CA LEU A 164 -2.37 -0.80 5.09
C LEU A 164 -2.08 -1.07 6.57
N ARG A 165 -2.65 -0.28 7.48
CA ARG A 165 -2.54 -0.53 8.93
C ARG A 165 -3.14 -1.89 9.31
N GLN A 166 -4.33 -2.21 8.80
CA GLN A 166 -4.96 -3.52 9.02
C GLN A 166 -4.08 -4.66 8.47
N ALA A 167 -3.59 -4.54 7.24
CA ALA A 167 -2.72 -5.55 6.65
C ALA A 167 -1.41 -5.75 7.42
N ARG A 168 -0.84 -4.69 8.01
CA ARG A 168 0.33 -4.79 8.89
C ARG A 168 0.03 -5.55 10.17
N GLY A 169 -1.11 -5.25 10.81
CA GLY A 169 -1.57 -6.04 11.97
C GLY A 169 -1.73 -7.52 11.63
N GLU A 170 -2.37 -7.84 10.49
CA GLU A 170 -2.49 -9.24 10.03
C GLU A 170 -1.13 -9.93 9.81
N MET A 171 -0.11 -9.21 9.35
CA MET A 171 1.26 -9.72 9.18
C MET A 171 1.97 -9.95 10.51
N GLU A 172 1.76 -9.06 11.48
CA GLU A 172 2.29 -9.18 12.83
C GLU A 172 1.65 -10.36 13.58
N ASP A 173 0.32 -10.48 13.54
CA ASP A 173 -0.41 -11.61 14.10
C ASP A 173 0.07 -12.94 13.49
N PHE A 174 0.24 -12.98 12.17
CA PHE A 174 0.77 -14.16 11.48
C PHE A 174 2.19 -14.51 11.91
N THR A 175 3.05 -13.51 12.14
CA THR A 175 4.42 -13.74 12.64
C THR A 175 4.39 -14.44 14.00
N LEU A 176 3.51 -13.98 14.92
CA LEU A 176 3.34 -14.60 16.23
C LEU A 176 2.80 -16.04 16.12
N GLU A 177 1.79 -16.28 15.28
CA GLU A 177 1.26 -17.63 15.05
C GLU A 177 2.33 -18.57 14.46
N PHE A 178 3.16 -18.07 13.54
CA PHE A 178 4.26 -18.82 12.95
C PHE A 178 5.33 -19.18 13.98
N MET A 179 5.72 -18.24 14.84
CA MET A 179 6.70 -18.49 15.90
C MET A 179 6.18 -19.53 16.90
N ASN A 180 4.94 -19.42 17.34
CA ASN A 180 4.31 -20.41 18.23
C ASN A 180 4.27 -21.82 17.61
N LEU A 181 3.98 -21.92 16.31
CA LEU A 181 3.99 -23.21 15.62
C LEU A 181 5.41 -23.78 15.46
N THR A 182 6.41 -22.91 15.28
CA THR A 182 7.82 -23.30 15.17
C THR A 182 8.33 -23.82 16.52
N GLU A 183 8.09 -23.09 17.60
CA GLU A 183 8.49 -23.50 18.95
C GLU A 183 7.86 -24.84 19.33
N ARG A 184 6.57 -25.06 19.04
CA ARG A 184 5.88 -26.33 19.31
C ARG A 184 6.43 -27.54 18.53
N ASN A 185 7.02 -27.31 17.35
CA ASN A 185 7.45 -28.39 16.46
C ASN A 185 8.94 -28.71 16.55
N PHE A 186 9.76 -27.75 17.01
CA PHE A 186 11.23 -27.84 16.95
C PHE A 186 11.95 -27.64 18.29
N THR A 187 11.21 -27.31 19.36
CA THR A 187 11.69 -27.30 20.75
C THR A 187 11.05 -28.47 21.50
#